data_AF-A0A453QP38-F1
#
_entry.id   AF-A0A453QP38-F1
#
_cell.length_a   1.000
_cell.length_b   1.000
_cell.length_c   1.000
_cell.angle_alpha   90.00
_cell.angle_beta   90.00
_cell.angle_gamma   90.00
#
_symmetry.space_group_name_H-M   'P 1'
#
loop_
_entity.id
_entity.type
_entity.pdbx_description
1 polymer ?
#
loop_
_entity_poly.entity_id
_entity_poly.type
_entity_poly.pdbx_seq_one_letter_code
_entity_poly.pdbx_strand_id
1 'polypeptide(L)'
;WKKPLCRSIDIRSSFRAGVFLRPSVYREASHTLTETAHSTPHQPIHRHRLPEMLSRLAARRPRPGSARAAAYRSSAAASSSVLPDALDRSSDAYARNAAAVGGLLSDLRSRVSQVLGGGGAGAVKRNEGRGKLLPRDRIDRLLDPGASFLELSQLAGSDVYEEALPSGGIITGIGPVHGRLCMFVANDPTTKGGTYYPITVKKHLRAQEIASECKLPCIYLVDSGGANLPKQAEVFPDRDNFGRIFYNQAKMSADGIPQIAVVLGSCTAGGAYIPAMADESIIVKGNGTIFLAGPPLVKGCYRGGDIC
;
A
#
# COMPACT_ATOMS: atom_id res chain seq x y z
N TRP A 1 11.18 11.89 -35.46
CA TRP A 1 10.65 11.24 -34.25
C TRP A 1 10.82 9.74 -34.39
N LYS A 2 11.89 9.19 -33.79
CA LYS A 2 12.19 7.76 -33.87
C LYS A 2 11.12 7.00 -33.07
N LYS A 3 10.51 5.97 -33.68
CA LYS A 3 9.51 5.10 -33.03
C LYS A 3 10.11 4.50 -31.75
N PRO A 4 9.41 4.54 -30.61
CA PRO A 4 9.86 3.82 -29.42
C PRO A 4 9.86 2.32 -29.70
N LEU A 5 10.93 1.66 -29.26
CA LEU A 5 11.16 0.23 -29.44
C LEU A 5 10.15 -0.56 -28.57
N CYS A 6 8.97 -0.85 -29.11
CA CYS A 6 7.97 -1.67 -28.43
C CYS A 6 8.39 -3.15 -28.53
N ARG A 7 9.07 -3.66 -27.50
CA ARG A 7 9.31 -5.11 -27.33
C ARG A 7 8.12 -5.74 -26.60
N SER A 8 7.63 -6.86 -27.10
CA SER A 8 6.72 -7.73 -26.34
C SER A 8 7.48 -8.26 -25.14
N ILE A 9 7.08 -7.83 -23.94
CA ILE A 9 7.72 -8.20 -22.69
C ILE A 9 6.79 -9.17 -21.97
N ASP A 10 7.25 -10.39 -21.72
CA ASP A 10 6.67 -11.21 -20.66
C ASP A 10 6.97 -10.51 -19.34
N ILE A 11 5.92 -10.12 -18.62
CA ILE A 11 6.01 -9.32 -17.40
C ILE A 11 6.99 -9.99 -16.41
N ARG A 12 7.00 -11.33 -16.30
CA ARG A 12 7.94 -12.06 -15.42
C ARG A 12 9.40 -11.96 -15.88
N SER A 13 9.64 -11.87 -17.18
CA SER A 13 11.01 -11.74 -17.74
C SER A 13 11.61 -10.34 -17.56
N SER A 14 10.78 -9.28 -17.58
CA SER A 14 11.24 -7.91 -17.31
C SER A 14 11.72 -7.74 -15.87
N PHE A 15 11.04 -8.36 -14.92
CA PHE A 15 11.47 -8.35 -13.51
C PHE A 15 12.81 -9.08 -13.29
N ARG A 16 13.16 -10.08 -14.12
CA ARG A 16 14.46 -10.76 -14.08
C ARG A 16 15.63 -9.94 -14.65
N ALA A 17 15.38 -9.05 -15.62
CA ALA A 17 16.43 -8.50 -16.47
C ALA A 17 16.93 -7.09 -16.09
N GLY A 18 16.18 -6.29 -15.32
CA GLY A 18 16.52 -4.88 -15.04
C GLY A 18 16.40 -4.44 -13.58
N VAL A 19 15.28 -4.76 -12.94
CA VAL A 19 14.84 -4.10 -11.70
C VAL A 19 15.59 -4.58 -10.45
N PHE A 20 15.96 -5.86 -10.37
CA PHE A 20 16.41 -6.45 -9.11
C PHE A 20 17.92 -6.76 -9.03
N LEU A 21 18.68 -6.65 -10.11
CA LEU A 21 20.05 -7.16 -10.21
C LEU A 21 21.18 -6.10 -10.26
N ARG A 22 20.91 -4.80 -10.05
CA ARG A 22 21.98 -3.77 -10.06
C ARG A 22 22.13 -3.01 -8.74
N PRO A 23 22.86 -3.57 -7.76
CA PRO A 23 23.31 -2.82 -6.58
C PRO A 23 24.32 -1.70 -6.90
N SER A 24 24.99 -1.76 -8.05
CA SER A 24 26.18 -0.93 -8.33
C SER A 24 25.90 0.48 -8.85
N VAL A 25 24.68 0.78 -9.30
CA VAL A 25 24.38 2.10 -9.92
C VAL A 25 24.04 3.17 -8.87
N TYR A 26 23.70 2.78 -7.63
CA TYR A 26 23.30 3.72 -6.58
C TYR A 26 24.45 4.20 -5.67
N ARG A 27 25.69 3.67 -5.81
CA ARG A 27 26.82 4.01 -4.92
C ARG A 27 27.65 5.21 -5.37
N GLU A 28 27.53 5.70 -6.60
CA GLU A 28 28.39 6.78 -7.12
C GLU A 28 27.85 8.19 -6.84
N ALA A 29 26.60 8.35 -6.37
CA ALA A 29 26.01 9.67 -6.13
C ALA A 29 26.34 10.30 -4.76
N SER A 30 27.09 9.61 -3.88
CA SER A 30 27.36 10.08 -2.51
C SER A 30 28.72 10.74 -2.30
N HIS A 31 29.56 10.84 -3.33
CA HIS A 31 30.93 11.38 -3.22
C HIS A 31 31.13 12.65 -4.05
N THR A 32 30.36 13.69 -3.77
CA THR A 32 30.77 15.09 -4.00
C THR A 32 29.71 15.97 -3.37
N LEU A 33 29.99 16.55 -2.21
CA LEU A 33 29.47 17.83 -1.70
C LEU A 33 30.05 18.02 -0.28
N THR A 34 31.27 18.54 -0.22
CA THR A 34 31.89 19.09 1.00
C THR A 34 31.51 20.57 1.16
N GLU A 35 31.16 20.93 2.39
CA GLU A 35 31.15 22.27 3.02
C GLU A 35 30.32 23.39 2.34
N THR A 36 29.30 23.94 2.99
CA THR A 36 29.47 24.95 4.05
C THR A 36 28.18 25.10 4.87
N ALA A 37 28.26 24.93 6.19
CA ALA A 37 27.16 25.16 7.11
C ALA A 37 27.28 26.55 7.75
N HIS A 38 26.22 27.36 7.64
CA HIS A 38 26.03 28.56 8.47
C HIS A 38 24.99 28.26 9.55
N SER A 39 25.41 28.49 10.79
CA SER A 39 24.69 28.27 12.03
C SER A 39 23.68 29.37 12.33
N THR A 40 22.46 28.99 12.72
CA THR A 40 21.55 29.84 13.50
C THR A 40 20.92 29.04 14.65
N PRO A 41 20.65 29.67 15.81
CA PRO A 41 20.51 28.96 17.08
C PRO A 41 19.09 28.47 17.36
N HIS A 42 18.98 27.24 17.86
CA HIS A 42 17.75 26.64 18.38
C HIS A 42 17.42 27.13 19.81
N GLN A 43 16.17 27.51 20.06
CA GLN A 43 15.62 27.67 21.41
C GLN A 43 15.25 26.30 22.04
N PRO A 44 15.44 26.10 23.35
CA PRO A 44 15.18 24.82 24.01
C PRO A 44 13.69 24.67 24.39
N ILE A 45 13.12 23.51 24.05
CA ILE A 45 11.78 23.08 24.49
C ILE A 45 11.89 22.45 25.88
N HIS A 46 11.03 22.91 26.80
CA HIS A 46 10.90 22.44 28.18
C HIS A 46 10.73 20.91 28.29
N ARG A 47 11.67 20.24 28.98
CA ARG A 47 11.49 18.87 29.48
C ARG A 47 10.79 18.92 30.83
N HIS A 48 9.57 18.38 30.91
CA HIS A 48 8.94 18.10 32.20
C HIS A 48 9.70 16.99 32.93
N ARG A 49 10.09 17.30 34.18
CA ARG A 49 10.72 16.42 35.16
C ARG A 49 9.73 15.35 35.63
N LEU A 50 10.12 14.07 35.53
CA LEU A 50 9.57 12.98 36.34
C LEU A 50 10.71 12.40 37.20
N PRO A 51 10.87 12.85 38.45
CA PRO A 51 11.40 11.93 39.45
C PRO A 51 10.70 12.13 40.81
N GLU A 52 9.72 11.28 41.14
CA GLU A 52 9.34 11.07 42.55
C GLU A 52 8.61 9.75 42.86
N MET A 53 8.25 8.92 41.86
CA MET A 53 7.61 7.61 42.12
C MET A 53 8.57 6.43 42.30
N LEU A 54 9.85 6.54 41.91
CA LEU A 54 10.79 5.40 41.94
C LEU A 54 11.53 5.22 43.28
N SER A 55 11.45 6.19 44.20
CA SER A 55 12.20 6.16 45.46
C SER A 55 11.50 5.35 46.58
N ARG A 56 10.24 4.94 46.40
CA ARG A 56 9.44 4.26 47.45
C ARG A 56 9.39 2.74 47.34
N LEU A 57 9.96 2.14 46.29
CA LEU A 57 9.97 0.69 46.08
C LEU A 57 11.25 -0.02 46.56
N ALA A 58 12.30 0.72 46.93
CA ALA A 58 13.60 0.15 47.29
C ALA A 58 13.81 -0.17 48.80
N ALA A 59 12.80 0.04 49.66
CA ALA A 59 12.96 -0.05 51.11
C ALA A 59 12.19 -1.21 51.80
N ARG A 60 12.03 -2.37 51.14
CA ARG A 60 11.52 -3.58 51.79
C ARG A 60 12.58 -4.70 51.78
N ARG A 61 13.27 -4.86 52.92
CA ARG A 61 14.08 -6.05 53.20
C ARG A 61 13.17 -7.28 53.34
N PRO A 62 13.47 -8.43 52.71
CA PRO A 62 12.74 -9.67 52.97
C PRO A 62 13.15 -10.25 54.33
N ARG A 63 12.15 -10.72 55.10
CA ARG A 63 12.37 -11.49 56.33
C ARG A 63 12.84 -12.92 55.99
N PRO A 64 13.71 -13.55 56.80
CA PRO A 64 14.11 -14.93 56.60
C PRO A 64 13.04 -15.87 57.15
N GLY A 65 12.50 -16.78 56.34
CA GLY A 65 11.50 -17.73 56.82
C GLY A 65 10.81 -18.55 55.74
N SER A 66 11.47 -19.62 55.33
CA SER A 66 10.93 -20.97 55.06
C SER A 66 11.70 -21.64 53.93
N ALA A 67 12.16 -22.85 54.20
CA ALA A 67 13.01 -23.70 53.36
C ALA A 67 12.33 -24.19 52.05
N ARG A 68 11.34 -23.46 51.51
CA ARG A 68 10.66 -23.78 50.25
C ARG A 68 11.34 -23.20 49.01
N ALA A 69 12.25 -22.25 49.16
CA ALA A 69 12.96 -21.60 48.04
C ALA A 69 14.16 -22.40 47.49
N ALA A 70 14.59 -23.46 48.18
CA ALA A 70 15.78 -24.23 47.79
C ALA A 70 15.49 -25.43 46.88
N ALA A 71 14.23 -25.89 46.78
CA ALA A 71 13.88 -27.08 45.99
C ALA A 71 13.64 -26.82 44.49
N TYR A 72 13.69 -25.57 44.03
CA TYR A 72 13.42 -25.23 42.62
C TYR A 72 14.68 -25.17 41.74
N ARG A 73 15.87 -25.49 42.27
CA ARG A 73 17.15 -25.25 41.57
C ARG A 73 17.82 -26.51 40.99
N SER A 74 17.07 -27.55 40.60
CA SER A 74 17.73 -28.77 40.10
C SER A 74 17.14 -29.43 38.85
N SER A 75 16.25 -28.81 38.06
CA SER A 75 16.01 -29.32 36.69
C SER A 75 15.55 -28.33 35.62
N ALA A 76 15.40 -27.03 35.93
CA ALA A 76 14.75 -26.08 35.02
C ALA A 76 15.69 -25.39 34.00
N ALA A 77 16.78 -26.02 33.58
CA ALA A 77 17.75 -25.41 32.66
C ALA A 77 17.35 -25.49 31.17
N ALA A 78 16.15 -25.97 30.82
CA ALA A 78 15.69 -26.11 29.43
C ALA A 78 14.31 -25.49 29.11
N SER A 79 13.72 -24.66 29.98
CA SER A 79 12.32 -24.20 29.78
C SER A 79 12.04 -22.74 30.19
N SER A 80 12.99 -21.82 29.96
CA SER A 80 12.76 -20.38 30.24
C SER A 80 12.33 -19.55 29.02
N SER A 81 12.18 -20.17 27.85
CA SER A 81 11.83 -19.49 26.58
C SER A 81 10.36 -19.63 26.18
N VAL A 82 9.58 -20.47 26.86
CA VAL A 82 8.16 -20.70 26.57
C VAL A 82 7.32 -19.96 27.61
N LEU A 83 6.46 -19.05 27.15
CA LEU A 83 5.47 -18.42 28.03
C LEU A 83 4.50 -19.50 28.53
N PRO A 84 4.25 -19.61 29.85
CA PRO A 84 3.34 -20.60 30.38
C PRO A 84 1.91 -20.33 29.90
N ASP A 85 1.20 -21.38 29.47
CA ASP A 85 -0.22 -21.30 29.13
C ASP A 85 -1.07 -21.24 30.40
N ALA A 86 -1.46 -20.03 30.78
CA ALA A 86 -2.28 -19.76 31.96
C ALA A 86 -3.79 -19.71 31.64
N LEU A 87 -4.21 -20.09 30.44
CA LEU A 87 -5.59 -19.91 29.98
C LEU A 87 -6.50 -21.08 30.40
N ASP A 88 -7.43 -20.81 31.32
CA ASP A 88 -8.51 -21.73 31.65
C ASP A 88 -9.62 -21.69 30.59
N ARG A 89 -9.57 -22.65 29.68
CA ARG A 89 -10.52 -22.81 28.57
C ARG A 89 -11.87 -23.40 28.99
N SER A 90 -11.99 -23.90 30.22
CA SER A 90 -13.24 -24.42 30.77
C SER A 90 -14.08 -23.34 31.46
N SER A 91 -13.51 -22.17 31.72
CA SER A 91 -14.19 -21.08 32.41
C SER A 91 -15.32 -20.46 31.56
N ASP A 92 -16.38 -20.02 32.23
CA ASP A 92 -17.48 -19.27 31.60
C ASP A 92 -16.99 -17.95 30.97
N ALA A 93 -15.96 -17.33 31.56
CA ALA A 93 -15.33 -16.13 31.00
C ALA A 93 -14.70 -16.41 29.63
N TYR A 94 -13.99 -17.53 29.49
CA TYR A 94 -13.42 -17.95 28.22
C TYR A 94 -14.52 -18.20 27.18
N ALA A 95 -15.57 -18.96 27.54
CA ALA A 95 -16.67 -19.27 26.63
C ALA A 95 -17.39 -18.00 26.12
N ARG A 96 -17.69 -17.04 27.00
CA ARG A 96 -18.33 -15.76 26.62
C ARG A 96 -17.44 -14.93 25.70
N ASN A 97 -16.13 -14.81 26.02
CA ASN A 97 -15.20 -14.04 25.20
C ASN A 97 -15.00 -14.67 23.81
N ALA A 98 -14.88 -16.00 23.75
CA ALA A 98 -14.77 -16.74 22.51
C ALA A 98 -16.01 -16.55 21.62
N ALA A 99 -17.21 -16.60 22.20
CA ALA A 99 -18.46 -16.35 21.47
C ALA A 99 -18.52 -14.91 20.92
N ALA A 100 -18.15 -13.91 21.73
CA ALA A 100 -18.13 -12.51 21.32
C ALA A 100 -17.17 -12.26 20.15
N VAL A 101 -15.93 -12.76 20.25
CA VAL A 101 -14.93 -12.65 19.17
C VAL A 101 -15.38 -13.43 17.94
N GLY A 102 -15.99 -14.61 18.11
CA GLY A 102 -16.57 -15.39 17.02
C GLY A 102 -17.60 -14.61 16.21
N GLY A 103 -18.48 -13.88 16.89
CA GLY A 103 -19.45 -12.98 16.23
C GLY A 103 -18.78 -11.88 15.40
N LEU A 104 -17.77 -11.20 15.97
CA LEU A 104 -17.02 -10.15 15.27
C LEU A 104 -16.26 -10.69 14.04
N LEU A 105 -15.64 -11.86 14.16
CA LEU A 105 -14.96 -12.51 13.04
C LEU A 105 -15.93 -12.92 11.93
N SER A 106 -17.13 -13.37 12.29
CA SER A 106 -18.17 -13.69 11.31
C SER A 106 -18.63 -12.46 10.53
N ASP A 107 -18.88 -11.35 11.23
CA ASP A 107 -19.23 -10.07 10.57
C ASP A 107 -18.12 -9.58 9.65
N LEU A 108 -16.86 -9.59 10.14
CA LEU A 108 -15.70 -9.21 9.34
C LEU A 108 -15.58 -10.06 8.06
N ARG A 109 -15.69 -11.39 8.19
CA ARG A 109 -15.64 -12.32 7.04
C ARG A 109 -16.76 -12.06 6.04
N SER A 110 -17.97 -11.78 6.53
CA SER A 110 -19.13 -11.43 5.68
C SER A 110 -18.86 -10.16 4.87
N ARG A 111 -18.42 -9.08 5.53
CA ARG A 111 -18.08 -7.81 4.88
C ARG A 111 -16.93 -7.94 3.90
N VAL A 112 -15.88 -8.70 4.25
CA VAL A 112 -14.76 -9.00 3.35
C VAL A 112 -15.26 -9.75 2.11
N SER A 113 -16.09 -10.78 2.29
CA SER A 113 -16.66 -11.55 1.16
C SER A 113 -17.43 -10.66 0.18
N GLN A 114 -18.20 -9.68 0.69
CA GLN A 114 -18.92 -8.73 -0.16
C GLN A 114 -17.97 -7.86 -1.00
N VAL A 115 -16.90 -7.31 -0.40
CA VAL A 115 -15.97 -6.45 -1.14
C VAL A 115 -15.08 -7.21 -2.14
N LEU A 116 -14.91 -8.53 -1.96
CA LEU A 116 -14.20 -9.37 -2.94
C LEU A 116 -14.93 -9.43 -4.29
N GLY A 117 -16.24 -9.20 -4.33
CA GLY A 117 -17.04 -9.16 -5.55
C GLY A 117 -16.77 -7.96 -6.48
N GLY A 118 -15.92 -7.01 -6.07
CA GLY A 118 -15.61 -5.80 -6.84
C GLY A 118 -16.87 -5.00 -7.18
N GLY A 119 -16.90 -4.35 -8.34
CA GLY A 119 -18.07 -3.56 -8.80
C GLY A 119 -19.33 -4.37 -9.17
N GLY A 120 -19.41 -5.64 -8.77
CA GLY A 120 -20.53 -6.54 -9.01
C GLY A 120 -20.39 -7.35 -10.31
N ALA A 121 -21.17 -8.43 -10.41
CA ALA A 121 -21.06 -9.44 -11.48
C ALA A 121 -21.15 -8.84 -12.90
N GLY A 122 -22.01 -7.84 -13.11
CA GLY A 122 -22.13 -7.17 -14.41
C GLY A 122 -20.87 -6.39 -14.80
N ALA A 123 -20.21 -5.72 -13.85
CA ALA A 123 -18.98 -4.99 -14.10
C ALA A 123 -17.78 -5.92 -14.29
N VAL A 124 -17.71 -7.00 -13.51
CA VAL A 124 -16.73 -8.08 -13.64
C VAL A 124 -16.81 -8.69 -15.04
N LYS A 125 -18.00 -9.15 -15.46
CA LYS A 125 -18.20 -9.74 -16.79
C LYS A 125 -17.83 -8.78 -17.93
N ARG A 126 -18.10 -7.48 -17.79
CA ARG A 126 -17.68 -6.47 -18.78
C ARG A 126 -16.15 -6.30 -18.82
N ASN A 127 -15.47 -6.38 -17.69
CA ASN A 127 -14.01 -6.31 -17.64
C ASN A 127 -13.38 -7.55 -18.28
N GLU A 128 -13.87 -8.74 -17.93
CA GLU A 128 -13.42 -10.01 -18.49
C GLU A 128 -13.71 -10.11 -20.00
N GLY A 129 -14.87 -9.63 -20.45
CA GLY A 129 -15.23 -9.57 -21.87
C GLY A 129 -14.30 -8.68 -22.71
N ARG A 130 -13.47 -7.84 -22.07
CA ARG A 130 -12.40 -7.06 -22.72
C ARG A 130 -11.04 -7.78 -22.67
N GLY A 131 -10.99 -9.04 -22.24
CA GLY A 131 -9.77 -9.83 -22.11
C GLY A 131 -8.86 -9.37 -20.96
N LYS A 132 -9.42 -8.71 -19.94
CA LYS A 132 -8.66 -8.16 -18.82
C LYS A 132 -8.87 -8.99 -17.57
N LEU A 133 -7.78 -9.33 -16.89
CA LEU A 133 -7.81 -9.92 -15.55
C LEU A 133 -8.36 -8.94 -14.51
N LEU A 134 -8.87 -9.44 -13.40
CA LEU A 134 -9.26 -8.62 -12.25
C LEU A 134 -8.02 -8.17 -11.45
N PRO A 135 -8.12 -7.10 -10.63
CA PRO A 135 -7.02 -6.57 -9.84
C PRO A 135 -6.33 -7.62 -8.96
N ARG A 136 -7.11 -8.41 -8.21
CA ARG A 136 -6.57 -9.45 -7.32
C ARG A 136 -5.91 -10.58 -8.11
N ASP A 137 -6.47 -10.99 -9.23
CA ASP A 137 -5.84 -12.00 -10.11
C ASP A 137 -4.52 -11.49 -10.72
N ARG A 138 -4.43 -10.19 -11.05
CA ARG A 138 -3.19 -9.59 -11.54
C ARG A 138 -2.10 -9.64 -10.47
N ILE A 139 -2.45 -9.31 -9.23
CA ILE A 139 -1.53 -9.40 -8.08
C ILE A 139 -1.11 -10.86 -7.89
N ASP A 140 -2.06 -11.79 -7.79
CA ASP A 140 -1.78 -13.22 -7.58
C ASP A 140 -0.81 -13.79 -8.62
N ARG A 141 -0.96 -13.43 -9.91
CA ARG A 141 -0.04 -13.87 -10.97
C ARG A 141 1.38 -13.30 -10.88
N LEU A 142 1.54 -12.16 -10.22
CA LEU A 142 2.84 -11.49 -10.02
C LEU A 142 3.56 -11.97 -8.77
N LEU A 143 2.83 -12.41 -7.75
CA LEU A 143 3.41 -12.94 -6.53
C LEU A 143 4.22 -14.21 -6.80
N ASP A 144 5.19 -14.45 -5.92
CA ASP A 144 5.91 -15.72 -5.91
C ASP A 144 4.94 -16.89 -5.67
N PRO A 145 5.13 -18.05 -6.34
CA PRO A 145 4.23 -19.19 -6.19
C PRO A 145 4.09 -19.63 -4.72
N GLY A 146 2.83 -19.74 -4.26
CA GLY A 146 2.50 -20.14 -2.88
C GLY A 146 2.65 -19.02 -1.85
N ALA A 147 3.02 -17.80 -2.26
CA ALA A 147 3.12 -16.67 -1.36
C ALA A 147 1.74 -16.18 -0.91
N SER A 148 1.70 -15.64 0.31
CA SER A 148 0.54 -14.92 0.83
C SER A 148 0.62 -13.43 0.46
N PHE A 149 -0.55 -12.80 0.37
CA PHE A 149 -0.68 -11.36 0.17
C PHE A 149 -1.30 -10.70 1.40
N LEU A 150 -0.61 -9.70 1.95
CA LEU A 150 -1.13 -8.88 3.04
C LEU A 150 -1.90 -7.69 2.45
N GLU A 151 -3.20 -7.87 2.20
CA GLU A 151 -4.06 -6.81 1.69
C GLU A 151 -4.33 -5.75 2.77
N LEU A 152 -4.26 -4.47 2.39
CA LEU A 152 -4.45 -3.33 3.26
C LEU A 152 -5.82 -2.68 3.04
N SER A 153 -6.49 -2.34 4.14
CA SER A 153 -7.74 -1.56 4.13
C SER A 153 -8.80 -2.13 3.18
N GLN A 154 -9.07 -3.44 3.29
CA GLN A 154 -10.05 -4.17 2.45
C GLN A 154 -11.43 -3.54 2.45
N LEU A 155 -11.85 -2.99 3.60
CA LEU A 155 -13.14 -2.35 3.82
C LEU A 155 -13.13 -0.83 3.56
N ALA A 156 -12.11 -0.30 2.89
CA ALA A 156 -12.12 1.11 2.52
C ALA A 156 -13.35 1.44 1.67
N GLY A 157 -14.02 2.55 1.97
CA GLY A 157 -15.23 2.99 1.28
C GLY A 157 -16.53 2.30 1.73
N SER A 158 -16.47 1.25 2.57
CA SER A 158 -17.67 0.63 3.14
C SER A 158 -18.44 1.62 4.01
N ASP A 159 -19.73 1.78 3.73
CA ASP A 159 -20.65 2.66 4.46
C ASP A 159 -20.23 4.14 4.50
N VAL A 160 -19.35 4.59 3.59
CA VAL A 160 -18.87 5.99 3.48
C VAL A 160 -19.62 6.80 2.42
N TYR A 161 -20.03 6.14 1.33
CA TYR A 161 -20.73 6.77 0.21
C TYR A 161 -22.07 6.09 -0.03
N GLU A 162 -23.03 6.81 -0.60
CA GLU A 162 -24.33 6.25 -0.97
C GLU A 162 -24.21 5.08 -1.95
N GLU A 163 -23.20 5.15 -2.82
CA GLU A 163 -22.89 4.11 -3.78
C GLU A 163 -21.81 3.17 -3.26
N ALA A 164 -21.96 1.87 -3.55
CA ALA A 164 -20.96 0.89 -3.20
C ALA A 164 -19.60 1.18 -3.85
N LEU A 165 -18.57 1.27 -3.02
CA LEU A 165 -17.18 1.45 -3.44
C LEU A 165 -16.27 0.39 -2.81
N PRO A 166 -16.38 -0.89 -3.23
CA PRO A 166 -15.60 -1.99 -2.67
C PRO A 166 -14.10 -1.71 -2.65
N SER A 167 -13.51 -1.89 -1.47
CA SER A 167 -12.08 -1.64 -1.21
C SER A 167 -11.59 -0.23 -1.61
N GLY A 168 -12.50 0.74 -1.76
CA GLY A 168 -12.20 2.10 -2.20
C GLY A 168 -11.85 2.20 -3.68
N GLY A 169 -12.19 1.20 -4.51
CA GLY A 169 -11.84 1.15 -5.93
C GLY A 169 -10.35 0.89 -6.21
N ILE A 170 -9.59 0.50 -5.18
CA ILE A 170 -8.15 0.24 -5.29
C ILE A 170 -7.73 -0.86 -4.30
N ILE A 171 -6.98 -1.85 -4.79
CA ILE A 171 -6.40 -2.92 -3.99
C ILE A 171 -4.97 -2.52 -3.66
N THR A 172 -4.63 -2.48 -2.38
CA THR A 172 -3.28 -2.19 -1.91
C THR A 172 -2.82 -3.30 -0.98
N GLY A 173 -1.53 -3.57 -0.93
CA GLY A 173 -1.00 -4.60 -0.04
C GLY A 173 0.43 -5.00 -0.32
N ILE A 174 0.95 -5.92 0.47
CA ILE A 174 2.34 -6.33 0.44
C ILE A 174 2.43 -7.80 0.09
N GLY A 175 3.32 -8.14 -0.84
CA GLY A 175 3.62 -9.53 -1.15
C GLY A 175 4.97 -9.69 -1.85
N PRO A 176 5.56 -10.90 -1.83
CA PRO A 176 6.86 -11.14 -2.41
C PRO A 176 6.80 -11.31 -3.93
N VAL A 177 7.75 -10.68 -4.62
CA VAL A 177 8.05 -10.86 -6.05
C VAL A 177 9.54 -11.14 -6.18
N HIS A 178 9.89 -12.32 -6.67
CA HIS A 178 11.27 -12.81 -6.75
C HIS A 178 12.04 -12.70 -5.42
N GLY A 179 11.39 -13.10 -4.32
CA GLY A 179 11.95 -13.10 -2.98
C GLY A 179 12.01 -11.73 -2.30
N ARG A 180 11.46 -10.68 -2.92
CA ARG A 180 11.44 -9.31 -2.37
C ARG A 180 10.04 -8.85 -2.09
N LEU A 181 9.80 -8.36 -0.86
CA LEU A 181 8.51 -7.76 -0.51
C LEU A 181 8.31 -6.45 -1.27
N CYS A 182 7.19 -6.36 -1.98
CA CYS A 182 6.80 -5.19 -2.76
C CYS A 182 5.45 -4.65 -2.26
N MET A 183 5.29 -3.34 -2.32
CA MET A 183 4.00 -2.69 -2.17
C MET A 183 3.26 -2.71 -3.50
N PHE A 184 2.07 -3.27 -3.52
CA PHE A 184 1.16 -3.26 -4.66
C PHE A 184 0.13 -2.14 -4.50
N VAL A 185 -0.15 -1.47 -5.60
CA VAL A 185 -1.26 -0.51 -5.72
C VAL A 185 -1.97 -0.75 -7.05
N ALA A 186 -3.15 -1.37 -7.00
CA ALA A 186 -3.86 -1.85 -8.19
C ALA A 186 -5.27 -1.25 -8.26
N ASN A 187 -5.55 -0.49 -9.31
CA ASN A 187 -6.90 0.07 -9.51
C ASN A 187 -7.89 -1.05 -9.87
N ASP A 188 -9.13 -0.93 -9.37
CA ASP A 188 -10.22 -1.81 -9.76
C ASP A 188 -11.12 -1.16 -10.82
N PRO A 189 -10.96 -1.50 -12.11
CA PRO A 189 -11.77 -0.93 -13.18
C PRO A 189 -13.25 -1.36 -13.10
N THR A 190 -13.57 -2.41 -12.33
CA THR A 190 -14.95 -2.85 -12.15
C THR A 190 -15.70 -1.91 -11.21
N THR A 191 -14.99 -1.32 -10.24
CA THR A 191 -15.54 -0.39 -9.26
C THR A 191 -15.50 1.03 -9.80
N LYS A 192 -16.64 1.52 -10.29
CA LYS A 192 -16.80 2.90 -10.84
C LYS A 192 -15.74 3.27 -11.89
N GLY A 193 -15.32 2.30 -12.70
CA GLY A 193 -14.30 2.50 -13.74
C GLY A 193 -12.88 2.74 -13.20
N GLY A 194 -12.61 2.38 -11.93
CA GLY A 194 -11.34 2.64 -11.27
C GLY A 194 -11.11 4.13 -11.00
N THR A 195 -12.16 4.93 -10.91
CA THR A 195 -12.06 6.37 -10.64
C THR A 195 -11.66 6.63 -9.20
N TYR A 196 -10.91 7.70 -8.97
CA TYR A 196 -10.45 8.09 -7.64
C TYR A 196 -11.49 8.90 -6.89
N TYR A 197 -12.01 8.30 -5.82
CA TYR A 197 -12.77 8.97 -4.77
C TYR A 197 -11.80 9.52 -3.72
N PRO A 198 -12.26 10.40 -2.80
CA PRO A 198 -11.43 10.89 -1.70
C PRO A 198 -10.79 9.75 -0.89
N ILE A 199 -11.54 8.68 -0.60
CA ILE A 199 -10.98 7.50 0.10
C ILE A 199 -9.94 6.75 -0.73
N THR A 200 -10.09 6.73 -2.06
CA THR A 200 -9.14 6.07 -2.98
C THR A 200 -7.79 6.77 -2.91
N VAL A 201 -7.79 8.11 -2.93
CA VAL A 201 -6.57 8.92 -2.78
C VAL A 201 -5.91 8.63 -1.44
N LYS A 202 -6.69 8.71 -0.34
CA LYS A 202 -6.19 8.44 1.00
C LYS A 202 -5.57 7.04 1.13
N LYS A 203 -6.23 6.02 0.56
CA LYS A 203 -5.73 4.64 0.57
C LYS A 203 -4.46 4.48 -0.27
N HIS A 204 -4.37 5.13 -1.42
CA HIS A 204 -3.15 5.14 -2.24
C HIS A 204 -1.99 5.80 -1.48
N LEU A 205 -2.20 7.00 -0.92
CA LEU A 205 -1.18 7.70 -0.14
C LEU A 205 -0.71 6.89 1.07
N ARG A 206 -1.62 6.23 1.78
CA ARG A 206 -1.26 5.34 2.90
C ARG A 206 -0.40 4.16 2.45
N ALA A 207 -0.65 3.60 1.25
CA ALA A 207 0.20 2.54 0.71
C ALA A 207 1.62 3.06 0.40
N GLN A 208 1.76 4.26 -0.17
CA GLN A 208 3.07 4.88 -0.41
C GLN A 208 3.80 5.25 0.88
N GLU A 209 3.08 5.70 1.91
CA GLU A 209 3.65 5.97 3.23
C GLU A 209 4.28 4.70 3.82
N ILE A 210 3.54 3.59 3.85
CA ILE A 210 4.05 2.29 4.30
C ILE A 210 5.24 1.85 3.44
N ALA A 211 5.18 2.02 2.11
CA ALA A 211 6.28 1.66 1.22
C ALA A 211 7.55 2.46 1.52
N SER A 212 7.42 3.76 1.78
CA SER A 212 8.53 4.64 2.12
C SER A 212 9.16 4.29 3.48
N GLU A 213 8.33 4.03 4.50
CA GLU A 213 8.76 3.65 5.85
C GLU A 213 9.47 2.29 5.87
N CYS A 214 8.92 1.31 5.14
CA CYS A 214 9.43 -0.06 5.10
C CYS A 214 10.43 -0.31 3.96
N LYS A 215 10.77 0.71 3.16
CA LYS A 215 11.64 0.61 1.98
C LYS A 215 11.22 -0.48 0.98
N LEU A 216 9.91 -0.54 0.70
CA LEU A 216 9.32 -1.52 -0.22
C LEU A 216 9.28 -0.95 -1.65
N PRO A 217 9.83 -1.65 -2.66
CA PRO A 217 9.60 -1.31 -4.06
C PRO A 217 8.09 -1.26 -4.36
N CYS A 218 7.67 -0.27 -5.14
CA CYS A 218 6.27 -0.04 -5.47
C CYS A 218 5.93 -0.59 -6.86
N ILE A 219 4.85 -1.37 -6.95
CA ILE A 219 4.29 -1.88 -8.20
C ILE A 219 2.87 -1.31 -8.36
N TYR A 220 2.72 -0.39 -9.31
CA TYR A 220 1.45 0.24 -9.65
C TYR A 220 0.79 -0.49 -10.82
N LEU A 221 -0.34 -1.15 -10.58
CA LEU A 221 -1.16 -1.78 -11.63
C LEU A 221 -2.26 -0.80 -12.05
N VAL A 222 -1.92 0.03 -13.04
CA VAL A 222 -2.70 1.22 -13.41
C VAL A 222 -3.81 0.87 -14.39
N ASP A 223 -5.05 1.16 -13.98
CA ASP A 223 -6.26 0.89 -14.76
C ASP A 223 -7.41 1.78 -14.25
N SER A 224 -7.32 3.08 -14.51
CA SER A 224 -8.17 4.10 -13.90
C SER A 224 -8.78 5.04 -14.93
N GLY A 225 -10.08 5.32 -14.75
CA GLY A 225 -10.82 6.34 -15.49
C GLY A 225 -10.49 7.80 -15.09
N GLY A 226 -9.60 8.03 -14.13
CA GLY A 226 -9.24 9.37 -13.63
C GLY A 226 -9.89 9.71 -12.28
N ALA A 227 -10.09 10.99 -12.00
CA ALA A 227 -10.72 11.45 -10.77
C ALA A 227 -12.25 11.34 -10.81
N ASN A 228 -12.88 11.13 -9.66
CA ASN A 228 -14.32 11.31 -9.53
C ASN A 228 -14.64 12.82 -9.64
N LEU A 229 -15.17 13.23 -10.80
CA LEU A 229 -15.42 14.65 -11.09
C LEU A 229 -16.44 15.31 -10.14
N PRO A 230 -17.55 14.68 -9.74
CA PRO A 230 -18.46 15.25 -8.74
C PRO A 230 -17.77 15.60 -7.41
N LYS A 231 -16.72 14.86 -7.03
CA LYS A 231 -15.95 15.06 -5.80
C LYS A 231 -14.56 15.66 -6.06
N GLN A 232 -14.34 16.32 -7.20
CA GLN A 232 -13.01 16.79 -7.60
C GLN A 232 -12.33 17.70 -6.57
N ALA A 233 -13.10 18.53 -5.85
CA ALA A 233 -12.57 19.47 -4.86
C ALA A 233 -11.97 18.77 -3.64
N GLU A 234 -12.41 17.55 -3.35
CA GLU A 234 -11.89 16.69 -2.28
C GLU A 234 -10.77 15.76 -2.77
N VAL A 235 -10.53 15.72 -4.08
CA VAL A 235 -9.61 14.77 -4.74
C VAL A 235 -8.40 15.48 -5.33
N PHE A 236 -8.49 16.73 -5.74
CA PHE A 236 -7.47 17.41 -6.55
C PHE A 236 -6.58 18.42 -5.80
N PRO A 237 -7.12 19.45 -5.12
CA PRO A 237 -6.36 20.67 -4.87
C PRO A 237 -5.41 20.65 -3.66
N ASP A 238 -5.70 19.86 -2.62
CA ASP A 238 -5.01 20.00 -1.34
C ASP A 238 -3.67 19.23 -1.24
N ARG A 239 -2.88 19.51 -0.20
CA ARG A 239 -1.55 18.94 0.04
C ARG A 239 -1.51 17.40 0.03
N ASP A 240 -2.55 16.78 0.55
CA ASP A 240 -2.69 15.31 0.64
C ASP A 240 -3.77 14.79 -0.33
N ASN A 241 -3.92 15.46 -1.47
CA ASN A 241 -4.79 15.06 -2.57
C ASN A 241 -3.98 14.37 -3.69
N PHE A 242 -4.61 14.16 -4.85
CA PHE A 242 -4.10 13.32 -5.94
C PHE A 242 -2.65 13.63 -6.36
N GLY A 243 -2.28 14.92 -6.40
CA GLY A 243 -0.93 15.35 -6.76
C GLY A 243 0.17 14.84 -5.82
N ARG A 244 -0.18 14.53 -4.56
CA ARG A 244 0.77 14.01 -3.57
C ARG A 244 1.31 12.63 -3.94
N ILE A 245 0.57 11.86 -4.72
CA ILE A 245 1.00 10.56 -5.23
C ILE A 245 2.30 10.70 -6.03
N PHE A 246 2.36 11.72 -6.89
CA PHE A 246 3.51 11.97 -7.76
C PHE A 246 4.71 12.51 -6.99
N TYR A 247 4.46 13.40 -6.03
CA TYR A 247 5.49 13.90 -5.12
C TYR A 247 6.15 12.74 -4.35
N ASN A 248 5.34 11.85 -3.76
CA ASN A 248 5.84 10.69 -3.04
C ASN A 248 6.60 9.74 -3.95
N GLN A 249 6.10 9.50 -5.18
CA GLN A 249 6.77 8.66 -6.16
C GLN A 249 8.16 9.19 -6.53
N ALA A 250 8.29 10.48 -6.81
CA ALA A 250 9.59 11.10 -7.10
C ALA A 250 10.54 11.04 -5.90
N LYS A 251 10.04 11.31 -4.69
CA LYS A 251 10.84 11.24 -3.46
C LYS A 251 11.33 9.82 -3.17
N MET A 252 10.46 8.82 -3.29
CA MET A 252 10.83 7.42 -3.09
C MET A 252 11.86 6.94 -4.14
N SER A 253 11.70 7.32 -5.41
CA SER A 253 12.69 7.03 -6.45
C SER A 253 14.05 7.66 -6.13
N ALA A 254 14.08 8.94 -5.71
CA ALA A 254 15.31 9.62 -5.28
C ALA A 254 15.97 8.97 -4.05
N ASP A 255 15.18 8.39 -3.16
CA ASP A 255 15.65 7.62 -1.98
C ASP A 255 16.06 6.18 -2.33
N GLY A 256 16.07 5.80 -3.62
CA GLY A 256 16.47 4.48 -4.09
C GLY A 256 15.43 3.38 -3.91
N ILE A 257 14.15 3.74 -3.71
CA ILE A 257 13.02 2.81 -3.62
C ILE A 257 12.37 2.69 -5.02
N PRO A 258 12.51 1.55 -5.72
CA PRO A 258 12.05 1.44 -7.12
C PRO A 258 10.56 1.68 -7.29
N GLN A 259 10.20 2.43 -8.33
CA GLN A 259 8.83 2.75 -8.73
C GLN A 259 8.53 2.11 -10.09
N ILE A 260 7.62 1.13 -10.13
CA ILE A 260 7.32 0.35 -11.34
C ILE A 260 5.85 0.51 -11.68
N ALA A 261 5.54 0.91 -12.92
CA ALA A 261 4.17 1.04 -13.39
C ALA A 261 3.85 0.01 -14.48
N VAL A 262 2.70 -0.64 -14.34
CA VAL A 262 2.14 -1.56 -15.34
C VAL A 262 0.77 -1.02 -15.76
N VAL A 263 0.70 -0.47 -16.97
CA VAL A 263 -0.52 0.11 -17.54
C VAL A 263 -1.33 -0.97 -18.23
N LEU A 264 -2.45 -1.33 -17.59
CA LEU A 264 -3.31 -2.46 -17.94
C LEU A 264 -4.64 -2.03 -18.59
N GLY A 265 -4.87 -0.72 -18.67
CA GLY A 265 -6.07 -0.15 -19.28
C GLY A 265 -5.96 1.35 -19.46
N SER A 266 -7.05 2.06 -19.20
CA SER A 266 -7.08 3.52 -19.31
C SER A 266 -6.18 4.16 -18.24
N CYS A 267 -5.46 5.20 -18.64
CA CYS A 267 -4.61 6.01 -17.79
C CYS A 267 -4.69 7.47 -18.28
N THR A 268 -5.66 8.22 -17.76
CA THR A 268 -5.99 9.57 -18.25
C THR A 268 -5.65 10.67 -17.25
N ALA A 269 -5.30 11.85 -17.77
CA ALA A 269 -5.07 13.08 -17.02
C ALA A 269 -4.10 12.88 -15.86
N GLY A 270 -4.52 13.11 -14.62
CA GLY A 270 -3.67 12.91 -13.45
C GLY A 270 -3.07 11.50 -13.40
N GLY A 271 -3.83 10.46 -13.76
CA GLY A 271 -3.34 9.09 -13.72
C GLY A 271 -2.12 8.86 -14.61
N ALA A 272 -1.97 9.63 -15.70
CA ALA A 272 -0.87 9.52 -16.66
C ALA A 272 0.50 9.82 -16.05
N TYR A 273 0.57 10.57 -14.94
CA TYR A 273 1.83 10.85 -14.26
C TYR A 273 2.41 9.63 -13.53
N ILE A 274 1.57 8.67 -13.11
CA ILE A 274 2.05 7.45 -12.44
C ILE A 274 3.04 6.68 -13.34
N PRO A 275 2.69 6.29 -14.58
CA PRO A 275 3.67 5.66 -15.47
C PRO A 275 4.72 6.65 -16.01
N ALA A 276 4.41 7.93 -16.18
CA ALA A 276 5.38 8.89 -16.69
C ALA A 276 6.54 9.18 -15.71
N MET A 277 6.29 9.04 -14.40
CA MET A 277 7.26 9.28 -13.34
C MET A 277 7.81 7.99 -12.72
N ALA A 278 7.48 6.83 -13.28
CA ALA A 278 7.99 5.55 -12.80
C ALA A 278 9.41 5.32 -13.34
N ASP A 279 10.25 4.62 -12.58
CA ASP A 279 11.59 4.24 -13.01
C ASP A 279 11.51 3.28 -14.21
N GLU A 280 10.53 2.36 -14.18
CA GLU A 280 10.19 1.49 -15.29
C GLU A 280 8.67 1.45 -15.53
N SER A 281 8.30 1.49 -16.82
CA SER A 281 6.91 1.50 -17.27
C SER A 281 6.64 0.44 -18.33
N ILE A 282 5.65 -0.42 -18.06
CA ILE A 282 5.18 -1.49 -18.94
C ILE A 282 3.76 -1.14 -19.40
N ILE A 283 3.49 -1.24 -20.70
CA ILE A 283 2.17 -0.94 -21.28
C ILE A 283 1.67 -2.16 -22.04
N VAL A 284 0.49 -2.67 -21.69
CA VAL A 284 -0.12 -3.81 -22.38
C VAL A 284 -0.66 -3.38 -23.73
N LYS A 285 -0.08 -3.90 -24.81
CA LYS A 285 -0.52 -3.62 -26.18
C LYS A 285 -2.03 -3.94 -26.35
N GLY A 286 -2.76 -3.02 -26.97
CA GLY A 286 -4.19 -3.15 -27.26
C GLY A 286 -5.13 -2.75 -26.12
N ASN A 287 -4.64 -2.71 -24.86
CA ASN A 287 -5.44 -2.34 -23.69
C ASN A 287 -4.93 -1.08 -22.99
N GLY A 288 -3.62 -0.99 -22.76
CA GLY A 288 -2.97 0.11 -22.06
C GLY A 288 -2.95 1.38 -22.91
N THR A 289 -3.45 2.48 -22.35
CA THR A 289 -3.43 3.80 -22.98
C THR A 289 -3.05 4.86 -21.97
N ILE A 290 -2.17 5.80 -22.35
CA ILE A 290 -1.72 6.92 -21.51
C ILE A 290 -1.97 8.22 -22.26
N PHE A 291 -2.68 9.16 -21.66
CA PHE A 291 -2.91 10.48 -22.24
C PHE A 291 -3.22 11.54 -21.17
N LEU A 292 -2.69 12.76 -21.35
CA LEU A 292 -3.04 13.89 -20.49
C LEU A 292 -4.50 14.34 -20.72
N ALA A 293 -4.97 14.28 -21.97
CA ALA A 293 -6.35 14.54 -22.34
C ALA A 293 -6.89 13.38 -23.19
N GLY A 294 -7.96 12.73 -22.72
CA GLY A 294 -8.58 11.65 -23.46
C GLY A 294 -9.30 12.10 -24.73
N PRO A 295 -9.62 11.18 -25.66
CA PRO A 295 -10.30 11.52 -26.92
C PRO A 295 -11.56 12.39 -26.76
N PRO A 296 -12.41 12.22 -25.72
CA PRO A 296 -13.55 13.11 -25.51
C PRO A 296 -13.15 14.57 -25.25
N LEU A 297 -12.08 14.82 -24.47
CA LEU A 297 -11.57 16.17 -24.18
C LEU A 297 -10.94 16.80 -25.43
N VAL A 298 -10.11 16.04 -26.14
CA VAL A 298 -9.49 16.50 -27.39
C VAL A 298 -10.56 16.91 -28.40
N LYS A 299 -11.60 16.09 -28.57
CA LYS A 299 -12.74 16.42 -29.46
C LYS A 299 -13.50 17.67 -29.01
N GLY A 300 -13.58 17.94 -27.70
CA GLY A 300 -14.17 19.16 -27.15
C GLY A 300 -13.38 20.41 -27.52
N CYS A 301 -12.04 20.35 -27.48
CA CYS A 301 -11.16 21.46 -27.84
C CYS A 301 -11.20 21.79 -29.34
N TYR A 302 -11.33 20.79 -30.21
CA TYR A 302 -11.34 20.99 -31.68
C TYR A 302 -12.73 21.32 -32.26
N ARG A 303 -13.80 21.35 -31.45
CA ARG A 303 -15.16 21.70 -31.92
C ARG A 303 -15.47 23.21 -31.87
N GLY A 304 -14.56 24.04 -31.39
CA GLY A 304 -14.60 25.50 -31.59
C GLY A 304 -13.58 25.87 -32.66
N GLY A 305 -14.02 26.32 -33.82
CA GLY A 305 -13.18 26.72 -34.96
C GLY A 305 -12.36 27.99 -34.76
N ASP A 306 -12.11 28.41 -33.52
CA ASP A 306 -11.36 29.62 -33.18
C ASP A 306 -10.35 29.28 -32.08
N ILE A 307 -9.08 29.11 -32.45
CA ILE A 307 -7.96 29.08 -31.52
C ILE A 307 -7.19 30.40 -31.69
N CYS A 308 -7.15 31.19 -30.61
CA CYS A 308 -6.15 32.25 -30.40
C CYS A 308 -4.76 31.65 -30.16
#